data_AF-A0A968XUT0-F1
#
_entry.id   AF-A0A968XUT0-F1
#
_cell.length_a   1.000
_cell.length_b   1.000
_cell.length_c   1.000
_cell.angle_alpha   90.00
_cell.angle_beta   90.00
_cell.angle_gamma   90.00
#
_symmetry.space_group_name_H-M   'P 1'
#
loop_
_entity.id
_entity.type
_entity.pdbx_description
1 polymer ?
#
loop_
_entity_poly.entity_id
_entity_poly.type
_entity_poly.pdbx_seq_one_letter_code
_entity_poly.pdbx_strand_id
1 'polypeptide(L)'
;MEKLKKPNQNFFIKAILVDEFIPLTLLLSWSQPHPVLHGIGLGFMVLSFWCVYEIGYMENDVIAEKHERNPNLAEAYLKSKHRIDFHRPWLWSLALAVPGLALWQLIQLPTPWSLETFENPALLATLTQTLAVQLGQWGLFLFLTRTVFCLYNYVDEKSRVWLYPILQVLKFSGFLLFTPINPLATLYLLCLVNSRWVPYFVYRYGNLPRFPDFPMQLVHFFGVISLTLPLGISGAVSFVPEQLTALLTLASLRASKQIITMLRNTRFFLDPQPQSSKVGRWAALLFPKV
;
A
#
# COMPACT_ATOMS: atom_id res chain seq x y z
N MET A 1 9.86 -9.38 8.11
CA MET A 1 10.39 -9.10 6.74
C MET A 1 11.82 -8.57 6.57
N GLU A 2 12.38 -7.68 7.41
CA GLU A 2 13.69 -7.02 7.16
C GLU A 2 14.88 -7.98 7.10
N LYS A 3 14.88 -9.01 7.93
CA LYS A 3 15.87 -10.10 7.88
C LYS A 3 15.54 -11.17 6.84
N LEU A 4 14.35 -11.12 6.20
CA LEU A 4 13.78 -12.28 5.51
C LEU A 4 13.94 -12.30 3.99
N LYS A 5 13.50 -11.26 3.27
CA LYS A 5 13.49 -11.21 1.78
C LYS A 5 14.52 -10.26 1.17
N LYS A 6 14.93 -9.22 1.91
CA LYS A 6 15.89 -8.20 1.46
C LYS A 6 16.74 -7.71 2.64
N PRO A 7 17.70 -8.51 3.13
CA PRO A 7 18.57 -8.10 4.23
C PRO A 7 19.22 -6.75 3.90
N ASN A 8 19.25 -5.83 4.87
CA ASN A 8 19.80 -4.47 4.79
C ASN A 8 19.06 -3.45 3.88
N GLN A 9 17.83 -3.73 3.42
CA GLN A 9 17.08 -2.77 2.59
C GLN A 9 16.06 -1.90 3.34
N ASN A 10 16.10 -1.87 4.69
CA ASN A 10 15.15 -1.10 5.52
C ASN A 10 13.70 -1.32 5.05
N PHE A 11 13.33 -2.57 4.74
CA PHE A 11 12.07 -2.88 4.07
C PHE A 11 10.87 -2.35 4.85
N PHE A 12 10.88 -2.52 6.17
CA PHE A 12 9.82 -1.99 7.04
C PHE A 12 9.68 -0.48 6.88
N ILE A 13 10.78 0.26 6.99
CA ILE A 13 10.79 1.72 6.86
C ILE A 13 10.31 2.13 5.47
N LYS A 14 10.86 1.53 4.41
CA LYS A 14 10.54 1.96 3.05
C LYS A 14 9.12 1.55 2.63
N ALA A 15 8.76 0.28 2.78
CA ALA A 15 7.50 -0.25 2.29
C ALA A 15 6.31 0.13 3.18
N ILE A 16 6.47 0.07 4.51
CA ILE A 16 5.35 0.29 5.42
C ILE A 16 5.27 1.76 5.81
N LEU A 17 6.34 2.34 6.35
CA LEU A 17 6.28 3.73 6.81
C LEU A 17 6.20 4.70 5.64
N VAL A 18 7.15 4.61 4.72
CA VAL A 18 7.26 5.58 3.63
C VAL A 18 6.19 5.32 2.58
N ASP A 19 6.12 4.11 2.01
CA ASP A 19 5.25 3.81 0.86
C ASP A 19 3.75 3.71 1.15
N GLU A 20 3.37 3.61 2.43
CA GLU A 20 1.98 3.36 2.80
C GLU A 20 1.51 4.31 3.90
N PHE A 21 2.16 4.31 5.06
CA PHE A 21 1.70 5.09 6.21
C PHE A 21 1.71 6.59 5.96
N ILE A 22 2.79 7.16 5.39
CA ILE A 22 2.86 8.60 5.10
C ILE A 22 1.74 9.03 4.12
N PRO A 23 1.58 8.41 2.92
CA PRO A 23 0.47 8.72 2.04
C PRO A 23 -0.89 8.59 2.72
N LEU A 24 -1.15 7.47 3.41
CA LEU A 24 -2.43 7.25 4.09
C LEU A 24 -2.70 8.32 5.16
N THR A 25 -1.68 8.75 5.90
CA THR A 25 -1.82 9.81 6.90
C THR A 25 -2.23 11.13 6.26
N LEU A 26 -1.58 11.52 5.15
CA LEU A 26 -1.94 12.73 4.41
C LEU A 26 -3.33 12.65 3.76
N LEU A 27 -3.77 11.46 3.37
CA LEU A 27 -5.08 11.25 2.76
C LEU A 27 -6.21 11.30 3.79
N LEU A 28 -6.02 10.60 4.91
CA LEU A 28 -7.11 10.30 5.85
C LEU A 28 -7.13 11.22 7.07
N SER A 29 -5.97 11.73 7.50
CA SER A 29 -5.87 12.52 8.72
C SER A 29 -6.03 14.02 8.49
N TRP A 30 -5.84 14.49 7.25
CA TRP A 30 -5.77 15.92 6.93
C TRP A 30 -7.02 16.69 7.34
N SER A 31 -8.19 16.11 7.12
CA SER A 31 -9.50 16.73 7.40
C SER A 31 -10.09 16.33 8.75
N GLN A 32 -9.33 15.64 9.61
CA GLN A 32 -9.81 15.23 10.93
C GLN A 32 -9.63 16.35 11.96
N PRO A 33 -10.49 16.44 13.00
CA PRO A 33 -10.37 17.47 14.05
C PRO A 33 -9.01 17.45 14.75
N HIS A 34 -8.42 16.27 14.91
CA HIS A 34 -7.09 16.07 15.51
C HIS A 34 -6.20 15.23 14.58
N PRO A 35 -5.60 15.84 13.53
CA PRO A 35 -4.86 15.11 12.49
C PRO A 35 -3.71 14.27 13.02
N VAL A 36 -2.99 14.76 14.03
CA VAL A 36 -1.83 14.05 14.61
C VAL A 36 -2.28 12.80 15.37
N LEU A 37 -3.28 12.90 16.24
CA LEU A 37 -3.81 11.77 16.99
C LEU A 37 -4.49 10.76 16.07
N HIS A 38 -5.22 11.25 15.07
CA HIS A 38 -5.74 10.40 14.00
C HIS A 38 -4.62 9.63 13.30
N GLY A 39 -3.53 10.30 12.92
CA GLY A 39 -2.37 9.67 12.30
C GLY A 39 -1.71 8.61 13.18
N ILE A 40 -1.62 8.83 14.50
CA ILE A 40 -1.11 7.82 15.45
C ILE A 40 -2.06 6.61 15.50
N GLY A 41 -3.36 6.84 15.61
CA GLY A 41 -4.38 5.77 15.56
C GLY A 41 -4.31 4.97 14.27
N LEU A 42 -4.18 5.65 13.13
CA LEU A 42 -3.97 5.04 11.82
C LEU A 42 -2.68 4.22 11.78
N GLY A 43 -1.60 4.67 12.43
CA GLY A 43 -0.35 3.93 12.52
C GLY A 43 -0.53 2.58 13.21
N PHE A 44 -1.25 2.55 14.34
CA PHE A 44 -1.62 1.31 15.00
C PHE A 44 -2.45 0.38 14.10
N MET A 45 -3.42 0.94 13.37
CA MET A 45 -4.24 0.16 12.43
C MET A 45 -3.42 -0.39 11.26
N VAL A 46 -2.47 0.37 10.71
CA VAL A 46 -1.56 -0.09 9.65
C VAL A 46 -0.71 -1.25 10.15
N LEU A 47 -0.15 -1.17 11.35
CA LEU A 47 0.62 -2.26 11.94
C LEU A 47 -0.25 -3.49 12.23
N SER A 48 -1.46 -3.27 12.75
CA SER A 48 -2.47 -4.32 12.96
C SER A 48 -2.76 -5.09 11.68
N PHE A 49 -2.99 -4.37 10.56
CA PHE A 49 -3.18 -4.96 9.24
C PHE A 49 -1.97 -5.78 8.80
N TRP A 50 -0.77 -5.21 8.93
CA TRP A 50 0.46 -5.83 8.48
C TRP A 50 0.79 -7.13 9.20
N CYS A 51 0.41 -7.29 10.47
CA CYS A 51 0.55 -8.55 11.19
C CYS A 51 -0.17 -9.70 10.47
N VAL A 52 -1.43 -9.50 10.05
CA VAL A 52 -2.20 -10.53 9.34
C VAL A 52 -1.76 -10.64 7.89
N TYR A 53 -1.44 -9.52 7.24
CA TYR A 53 -0.99 -9.51 5.85
C TYR A 53 0.35 -10.25 5.65
N GLU A 54 1.26 -10.21 6.65
CA GLU A 54 2.52 -10.96 6.61
C GLU A 54 2.31 -12.47 6.59
N ILE A 55 1.23 -12.99 7.21
CA ILE A 55 0.85 -14.42 7.10
C ILE A 55 0.71 -14.83 5.63
N GLY A 56 0.05 -13.99 4.83
CA GLY A 56 -0.15 -14.25 3.41
C GLY A 56 1.17 -14.41 2.66
N TYR A 57 2.16 -13.55 2.95
CA TYR A 57 3.49 -13.66 2.35
C TYR A 57 4.26 -14.91 2.81
N MET A 58 4.13 -15.31 4.08
CA MET A 58 4.75 -16.53 4.58
C MET A 58 4.13 -17.77 3.91
N GLU A 59 2.80 -17.81 3.79
CA GLU A 59 2.09 -18.89 3.11
C GLU A 59 2.44 -18.95 1.62
N ASN A 60 2.59 -17.81 0.95
CA ASN A 60 3.04 -17.75 -0.45
C ASN A 60 4.37 -18.49 -0.64
N ASP A 61 5.33 -18.29 0.27
CA ASP A 61 6.64 -18.93 0.19
C ASP A 61 6.55 -20.45 0.44
N VAL A 62 5.67 -20.89 1.36
CA VAL A 62 5.39 -22.33 1.60
C VAL A 62 4.75 -22.99 0.39
N ILE A 63 3.79 -22.33 -0.26
CA ILE A 63 3.10 -22.86 -1.45
C ILE A 63 4.05 -22.87 -2.65
N ALA A 64 4.85 -21.82 -2.82
CA ALA A 64 5.85 -21.76 -3.87
C ALA A 64 6.86 -22.91 -3.77
N GLU A 65 7.39 -23.19 -2.58
CA GLU A 65 8.32 -24.32 -2.35
C GLU A 65 7.73 -25.68 -2.79
N LYS A 66 6.41 -25.87 -2.64
CA LYS A 66 5.74 -27.14 -2.95
C LYS A 66 5.28 -27.28 -4.39
N HIS A 67 4.89 -26.18 -5.04
CA HIS A 67 4.12 -26.23 -6.28
C HIS A 67 4.76 -25.48 -7.47
N GLU A 68 5.68 -24.54 -7.23
CA GLU A 68 6.33 -23.81 -8.31
C GLU A 68 7.58 -24.56 -8.80
N ARG A 69 7.81 -24.56 -10.12
CA ARG A 69 8.96 -25.27 -10.72
C ARG A 69 10.31 -24.64 -10.35
N ASN A 70 10.33 -23.31 -10.21
CA ASN A 70 11.51 -22.51 -9.89
C ASN A 70 11.13 -21.46 -8.83
N PRO A 71 10.91 -21.85 -7.56
CA PRO A 71 10.38 -20.94 -6.55
C PRO A 71 11.43 -19.90 -6.18
N ASN A 72 11.02 -18.63 -6.14
CA ASN A 72 11.88 -17.53 -5.69
C ASN A 72 11.82 -17.39 -4.16
N LEU A 73 12.48 -18.30 -3.46
CA LEU A 73 12.50 -18.35 -1.99
C LEU A 73 13.65 -17.52 -1.44
N ALA A 74 13.38 -16.80 -0.36
CA ALA A 74 14.42 -16.05 0.33
C ALA A 74 15.23 -16.94 1.28
N GLU A 75 16.52 -16.67 1.42
CA GLU A 75 17.44 -17.46 2.25
C GLU A 75 16.97 -17.59 3.71
N ALA A 76 16.35 -16.55 4.23
CA ALA A 76 15.89 -16.55 5.61
C ALA A 76 14.58 -17.32 5.81
N TYR A 77 13.75 -17.46 4.77
CA TYR A 77 12.63 -18.40 4.80
C TYR A 77 13.19 -19.81 4.98
N LEU A 78 14.22 -20.19 4.21
CA LEU A 78 14.88 -21.50 4.33
C LEU A 78 15.45 -21.73 5.75
N LYS A 79 15.98 -20.67 6.40
CA LYS A 79 16.49 -20.73 7.78
C LYS A 79 15.41 -20.83 8.86
N SER A 80 14.18 -20.39 8.58
CA SER A 80 13.13 -20.22 9.60
C SER A 80 11.84 -20.99 9.32
N LYS A 81 11.75 -21.74 8.21
CA LYS A 81 10.52 -22.42 7.77
C LYS A 81 9.87 -23.35 8.81
N HIS A 82 10.66 -23.92 9.71
CA HIS A 82 10.17 -24.79 10.80
C HIS A 82 9.60 -24.03 12.00
N ARG A 83 9.65 -22.69 12.02
CA ARG A 83 9.23 -21.83 13.14
C ARG A 83 8.14 -20.84 12.74
N ILE A 84 7.46 -21.07 11.61
CA ILE A 84 6.38 -20.18 11.16
C ILE A 84 5.18 -20.37 12.10
N ASP A 85 4.80 -19.30 12.79
CA ASP A 85 3.63 -19.24 13.68
C ASP A 85 2.53 -18.41 13.00
N PHE A 86 1.40 -19.06 12.73
CA PHE A 86 0.26 -18.43 12.07
C PHE A 86 -0.74 -17.80 13.05
N HIS A 87 -0.63 -18.04 14.36
CA HIS A 87 -1.57 -17.59 15.37
C HIS A 87 -1.14 -16.30 16.04
N ARG A 88 0.15 -16.18 16.40
CA ARG A 88 0.69 -14.96 17.05
C ARG A 88 0.40 -13.66 16.30
N PRO A 89 0.45 -13.59 14.95
CA PRO A 89 0.16 -12.34 14.27
C PRO A 89 -1.29 -11.87 14.45
N TRP A 90 -2.26 -12.77 14.66
CA TRP A 90 -3.64 -12.38 14.98
C TRP A 90 -3.76 -11.74 16.36
N LEU A 91 -3.05 -12.27 17.36
CA LEU A 91 -3.03 -11.68 18.70
C LEU A 91 -2.42 -10.28 18.68
N TRP A 92 -1.28 -10.11 17.99
CA TRP A 92 -0.67 -8.80 17.81
C TRP A 92 -1.55 -7.84 17.01
N SER A 93 -2.23 -8.34 15.97
CA SER A 93 -3.17 -7.56 15.19
C SER A 93 -4.30 -7.00 16.07
N LEU A 94 -4.89 -7.84 16.93
CA LEU A 94 -5.93 -7.42 17.87
C LEU A 94 -5.39 -6.42 18.91
N ALA A 95 -4.23 -6.71 19.50
CA ALA A 95 -3.61 -5.85 20.50
C ALA A 95 -3.29 -4.44 19.95
N LEU A 96 -2.93 -4.34 18.67
CA LEU A 96 -2.68 -3.07 17.97
C LEU A 96 -3.97 -2.38 17.52
N ALA A 97 -5.02 -3.12 17.16
CA ALA A 97 -6.29 -2.53 16.73
C ALA A 97 -7.00 -1.77 17.86
N VAL A 98 -6.91 -2.27 19.10
CA VAL A 98 -7.55 -1.65 20.28
C VAL A 98 -7.13 -0.18 20.47
N PRO A 99 -5.83 0.17 20.64
CA PRO A 99 -5.43 1.57 20.80
C PRO A 99 -5.68 2.40 19.53
N GLY A 100 -5.59 1.80 18.33
CA GLY A 100 -5.90 2.49 17.08
C GLY A 100 -7.36 2.96 17.01
N LEU A 101 -8.30 2.07 17.30
CA LEU A 101 -9.73 2.37 17.32
C LEU A 101 -10.15 3.24 18.52
N ALA A 102 -9.52 3.06 19.68
CA ALA A 102 -9.76 3.92 20.84
C ALA A 102 -9.35 5.38 20.56
N LEU A 103 -8.19 5.59 19.92
CA LEU A 103 -7.78 6.93 19.46
C LEU A 103 -8.75 7.47 18.40
N TRP A 104 -9.22 6.64 17.49
CA TRP A 104 -10.25 7.04 16.52
C TRP A 104 -11.54 7.50 17.21
N GLN A 105 -12.02 6.84 18.26
CA GLN A 105 -13.20 7.29 18.99
C GLN A 105 -12.94 8.57 19.77
N LEU A 106 -11.78 8.68 20.40
CA LEU A 106 -11.39 9.85 21.20
C LEU A 106 -11.46 11.15 20.38
N ILE A 107 -11.01 11.12 19.12
CA ILE A 107 -11.02 12.31 18.26
C ILE A 107 -12.43 12.71 17.79
N GLN A 108 -13.43 11.85 17.96
CA GLN A 108 -14.84 12.15 17.64
C GLN A 108 -15.59 12.74 18.84
N LEU A 109 -15.00 12.74 20.04
CA LEU A 109 -15.60 13.36 21.22
C LEU A 109 -15.53 14.89 21.14
N PRO A 110 -16.56 15.61 21.62
CA PRO A 110 -16.50 17.06 21.73
C PRO A 110 -15.28 17.52 22.55
N THR A 111 -14.61 18.54 22.07
CA THR A 111 -13.48 19.18 22.74
C THR A 111 -13.91 20.45 23.49
N PRO A 112 -13.27 20.82 24.61
CA PRO A 112 -12.10 20.17 25.22
C PRO A 112 -12.44 18.89 25.99
N TRP A 113 -11.50 17.94 26.06
CA TRP A 113 -11.65 16.75 26.88
C TRP A 113 -11.46 17.10 28.36
N SER A 114 -12.52 16.97 29.17
CA SER A 114 -12.49 17.17 30.63
C SER A 114 -12.60 15.84 31.37
N LEU A 115 -12.24 15.83 32.66
CA LEU A 115 -12.42 14.67 33.53
C LEU A 115 -13.91 14.26 33.62
N GLU A 116 -14.82 15.24 33.67
CA GLU A 116 -16.27 15.03 33.67
C GLU A 116 -16.74 14.22 32.44
N THR A 117 -16.12 14.42 31.27
CA THR A 117 -16.42 13.64 30.06
C THR A 117 -16.17 12.15 30.31
N PHE A 118 -15.07 11.78 30.97
CA PHE A 118 -14.70 10.39 31.22
C PHE A 118 -15.37 9.78 32.45
N GLU A 119 -15.93 10.60 33.35
CA GLU A 119 -16.69 10.14 34.51
C GLU A 119 -18.13 9.74 34.15
N ASN A 120 -18.62 10.11 32.97
CA ASN A 120 -19.96 9.75 32.52
C ASN A 120 -20.08 8.25 32.19
N PRO A 121 -20.78 7.43 33.00
CA PRO A 121 -20.87 5.99 32.80
C PRO A 121 -21.61 5.60 31.52
N ALA A 122 -22.58 6.42 31.08
CA ALA A 122 -23.32 6.18 29.83
C ALA A 122 -22.42 6.39 28.60
N LEU A 123 -21.53 7.39 28.65
CA LEU A 123 -20.53 7.59 27.60
C LEU A 123 -19.54 6.42 27.55
N LEU A 124 -18.99 6.00 28.70
CA LEU A 124 -18.06 4.87 28.77
C LEU A 124 -18.68 3.58 28.22
N ALA A 125 -19.95 3.30 28.56
CA ALA A 125 -20.68 2.16 28.01
C ALA A 125 -20.82 2.25 26.48
N THR A 126 -21.16 3.44 25.96
CA THR A 126 -21.30 3.69 24.51
C THR A 126 -19.97 3.51 23.78
N LEU A 127 -18.87 4.05 24.31
CA LEU A 127 -17.53 3.91 23.75
C LEU A 127 -17.10 2.43 23.72
N THR A 128 -17.33 1.71 24.83
CA THR A 128 -17.01 0.28 24.94
C THR A 128 -17.78 -0.55 23.92
N GLN A 129 -19.10 -0.32 23.80
CA GLN A 129 -19.94 -1.00 22.81
C GLN A 129 -19.51 -0.68 21.38
N THR A 130 -19.26 0.59 21.08
CA THR A 130 -18.81 1.03 19.76
C THR A 130 -17.45 0.42 19.42
N LEU A 131 -16.54 0.31 20.40
CA LEU A 131 -15.22 -0.29 20.21
C LEU A 131 -15.34 -1.78 19.89
N ALA A 132 -16.21 -2.50 20.59
CA ALA A 132 -16.48 -3.91 20.30
C ALA A 132 -17.01 -4.12 18.87
N VAL A 133 -17.94 -3.28 18.42
CA VAL A 133 -18.47 -3.33 17.04
C VAL A 133 -17.36 -3.03 16.02
N GLN A 134 -16.57 -1.98 16.23
CA GLN A 134 -15.47 -1.61 15.34
C GLN A 134 -14.38 -2.68 15.27
N LEU A 135 -14.06 -3.32 16.40
CA LEU A 135 -13.15 -4.47 16.44
C LEU A 135 -13.71 -5.66 15.64
N GLY A 136 -15.02 -5.91 15.74
CA GLY A 136 -15.69 -6.93 14.93
C GLY A 136 -15.61 -6.63 13.42
N GLN A 137 -15.88 -5.38 13.02
CA GLN A 137 -15.76 -4.93 11.63
C GLN A 137 -14.32 -5.05 11.11
N TRP A 138 -13.34 -4.63 11.92
CA TRP A 138 -11.92 -4.74 11.58
C TRP A 138 -11.50 -6.21 11.47
N GLY A 139 -11.92 -7.06 12.41
CA GLY A 139 -11.65 -8.50 12.38
C GLY A 139 -12.22 -9.18 11.13
N LEU A 140 -13.46 -8.84 10.75
CA LEU A 140 -14.07 -9.32 9.51
C LEU A 140 -13.29 -8.88 8.27
N PHE A 141 -12.84 -7.63 8.24
CA PHE A 141 -12.02 -7.11 7.15
C PHE A 141 -10.66 -7.81 7.04
N LEU A 142 -9.99 -8.07 8.17
CA LEU A 142 -8.73 -8.84 8.21
C LEU A 142 -8.94 -10.28 7.75
N PHE A 143 -10.06 -10.90 8.15
CA PHE A 143 -10.44 -12.24 7.71
C PHE A 143 -10.71 -12.29 6.19
N LEU A 144 -11.42 -11.31 5.64
CA LEU A 144 -11.62 -11.17 4.20
C LEU A 144 -10.29 -11.02 3.47
N THR A 145 -9.42 -10.13 3.95
CA THR A 145 -8.06 -9.95 3.41
C THR A 145 -7.29 -11.26 3.40
N ARG A 146 -7.30 -11.99 4.51
CA ARG A 146 -6.64 -13.30 4.63
C ARG A 146 -7.21 -14.31 3.63
N THR A 147 -8.52 -14.31 3.42
CA THR A 147 -9.20 -15.19 2.49
C THR A 147 -8.79 -14.90 1.04
N VAL A 148 -8.82 -13.63 0.63
CA VAL A 148 -8.37 -13.22 -0.72
C VAL A 148 -6.89 -13.54 -0.92
N PHE A 149 -6.06 -13.35 0.11
CA PHE A 149 -4.63 -13.70 0.03
C PHE A 149 -4.40 -15.21 -0.06
N CYS A 150 -5.21 -16.00 0.64
CA CYS A 150 -5.21 -17.46 0.50
C CYS A 150 -5.51 -17.84 -0.95
N LEU A 151 -6.63 -17.36 -1.50
CA LEU A 151 -7.00 -17.61 -2.90
C LEU A 151 -5.88 -17.18 -3.86
N TYR A 152 -5.30 -16.00 -3.65
CA TYR A 152 -4.16 -15.52 -4.41
C TYR A 152 -2.99 -16.51 -4.39
N ASN A 153 -2.66 -17.10 -3.25
CA ASN A 153 -1.54 -18.04 -3.14
C ASN A 153 -1.81 -19.38 -3.87
N TYR A 154 -3.05 -19.87 -3.85
CA TYR A 154 -3.41 -21.16 -4.47
C TYR A 154 -3.72 -21.08 -5.97
N VAL A 155 -3.84 -19.88 -6.53
CA VAL A 155 -4.03 -19.67 -7.96
C VAL A 155 -2.68 -19.73 -8.70
N ASP A 156 -2.68 -20.19 -9.95
CA ASP A 156 -1.47 -20.25 -10.77
C ASP A 156 -0.85 -18.86 -11.02
N GLU A 157 0.46 -18.82 -11.26
CA GLU A 157 1.22 -17.57 -11.34
C GLU A 157 0.69 -16.55 -12.37
N LYS A 158 0.08 -17.01 -13.47
CA LYS A 158 -0.46 -16.11 -14.51
C LYS A 158 -1.79 -15.52 -14.05
N SER A 159 -2.66 -16.35 -13.49
CA SER A 159 -3.99 -15.93 -13.03
C SER A 159 -3.93 -15.06 -11.76
N ARG A 160 -2.86 -15.16 -10.95
CA ARG A 160 -2.63 -14.30 -9.76
C ARG A 160 -2.70 -12.80 -10.06
N VAL A 161 -2.41 -12.39 -11.30
CA VAL A 161 -2.44 -10.99 -11.74
C VAL A 161 -3.81 -10.34 -11.54
N TRP A 162 -4.90 -11.11 -11.63
CA TRP A 162 -6.27 -10.60 -11.48
C TRP A 162 -6.71 -10.47 -10.01
N LEU A 163 -6.12 -11.25 -9.11
CA LEU A 163 -6.37 -11.14 -7.67
C LEU A 163 -5.50 -10.08 -6.99
N TYR A 164 -4.34 -9.77 -7.59
CA TYR A 164 -3.45 -8.74 -7.06
C TYR A 164 -4.08 -7.35 -6.89
N PRO A 165 -4.86 -6.77 -7.83
CA PRO A 165 -5.50 -5.47 -7.63
C PRO A 165 -6.53 -5.52 -6.49
N ILE A 166 -7.25 -6.63 -6.31
CA ILE A 166 -8.19 -6.81 -5.19
C ILE A 166 -7.42 -6.75 -3.86
N LEU A 167 -6.27 -7.43 -3.77
CA LEU A 167 -5.39 -7.34 -2.60
C LEU A 167 -4.88 -5.91 -2.34
N GLN A 168 -4.52 -5.18 -3.40
CA GLN A 168 -4.10 -3.78 -3.26
C GLN A 168 -5.26 -2.89 -2.80
N VAL A 169 -6.47 -3.09 -3.32
CA VAL A 169 -7.66 -2.37 -2.85
C VAL A 169 -7.86 -2.61 -1.37
N LEU A 170 -7.94 -3.88 -0.94
CA LEU A 170 -8.11 -4.22 0.48
C LEU A 170 -7.04 -3.56 1.34
N LYS A 171 -5.77 -3.68 0.93
CA LYS A 171 -4.63 -3.09 1.64
C LYS A 171 -4.76 -1.59 1.90
N PHE A 172 -5.35 -0.82 0.99
CA PHE A 172 -5.51 0.62 1.16
C PHE A 172 -6.91 1.05 1.62
N SER A 173 -7.93 0.18 1.50
CA SER A 173 -9.32 0.52 1.78
C SER A 173 -9.80 0.15 3.17
N GLY A 174 -9.09 -0.71 3.92
CA GLY A 174 -9.53 -1.13 5.25
C GLY A 174 -9.83 0.02 6.22
N PHE A 175 -9.06 1.11 6.12
CA PHE A 175 -9.22 2.29 6.98
C PHE A 175 -10.47 3.12 6.65
N LEU A 176 -11.03 2.93 5.45
CA LEU A 176 -12.25 3.62 4.99
C LEU A 176 -13.51 3.11 5.71
N LEU A 177 -13.41 1.99 6.44
CA LEU A 177 -14.49 1.52 7.31
C LEU A 177 -14.84 2.52 8.41
N PHE A 178 -13.87 3.33 8.81
CA PHE A 178 -14.01 4.25 9.93
C PHE A 178 -13.85 5.70 9.47
N THR A 179 -12.93 5.96 8.54
CA THR A 179 -12.61 7.33 8.12
C THR A 179 -13.30 7.70 6.81
N PRO A 180 -14.15 8.76 6.78
CA PRO A 180 -14.70 9.26 5.54
C PRO A 180 -13.58 9.84 4.67
N ILE A 181 -13.74 9.69 3.35
CA ILE A 181 -12.77 10.20 2.36
C ILE A 181 -13.41 11.24 1.46
N ASN A 182 -12.56 12.18 1.03
CA ASN A 182 -12.90 13.14 0.00
C ASN A 182 -12.52 12.60 -1.39
N PRO A 183 -13.01 13.24 -2.48
CA PRO A 183 -12.72 12.81 -3.84
C PRO A 183 -11.22 12.75 -4.18
N LEU A 184 -10.41 13.67 -3.65
CA LEU A 184 -8.96 13.67 -3.85
C LEU A 184 -8.34 12.38 -3.30
N ALA A 185 -8.75 11.98 -2.09
CA ALA A 185 -8.28 10.76 -1.48
C ALA A 185 -8.68 9.52 -2.29
N THR A 186 -9.91 9.46 -2.80
CA THR A 186 -10.37 8.40 -3.70
C THR A 186 -9.49 8.26 -4.94
N LEU A 187 -9.23 9.36 -5.66
CA LEU A 187 -8.40 9.35 -6.86
C LEU A 187 -6.97 8.91 -6.56
N TYR A 188 -6.40 9.40 -5.47
CA TYR A 188 -5.04 9.04 -5.06
C TYR A 188 -4.94 7.56 -4.70
N LEU A 189 -5.93 7.00 -3.98
CA LEU A 189 -5.98 5.56 -3.66
C LEU A 189 -6.06 4.71 -4.94
N LEU A 190 -6.86 5.12 -5.93
CA LEU A 190 -6.90 4.46 -7.24
C LEU A 190 -5.54 4.49 -7.93
N CYS A 191 -4.81 5.62 -7.88
CA CYS A 191 -3.45 5.71 -8.40
C CYS A 191 -2.46 4.80 -7.63
N LEU A 192 -2.59 4.69 -6.31
CA LEU A 192 -1.77 3.81 -5.48
C LEU A 192 -2.00 2.33 -5.80
N VAL A 193 -3.24 1.93 -6.08
CA VAL A 193 -3.58 0.57 -6.49
C VAL A 193 -3.01 0.29 -7.89
N ASN A 194 -3.28 1.16 -8.85
CA ASN A 194 -2.82 1.01 -10.24
C ASN A 194 -1.30 1.00 -10.37
N SER A 195 -0.60 1.87 -9.63
CA SER A 195 0.87 1.94 -9.65
C SER A 195 1.55 0.70 -9.07
N ARG A 196 0.83 -0.15 -8.33
CA ARG A 196 1.31 -1.47 -7.89
C ARG A 196 0.87 -2.57 -8.85
N TRP A 197 -0.35 -2.49 -9.38
CA TRP A 197 -0.91 -3.51 -10.26
C TRP A 197 -0.27 -3.53 -11.65
N VAL A 198 -0.16 -2.38 -12.32
CA VAL A 198 0.40 -2.29 -13.69
C VAL A 198 1.82 -2.88 -13.78
N PRO A 199 2.78 -2.53 -12.90
CA PRO A 199 4.10 -3.17 -12.91
C PRO A 199 4.04 -4.68 -12.71
N TYR A 200 3.14 -5.16 -11.85
CA TYR A 200 2.96 -6.59 -11.59
C TYR A 200 2.41 -7.31 -12.81
N PHE A 201 1.43 -6.72 -13.50
CA PHE A 201 0.91 -7.20 -14.77
C PHE A 201 2.02 -7.29 -15.83
N VAL A 202 2.79 -6.21 -16.02
CA VAL A 202 3.90 -6.17 -16.99
C VAL A 202 5.00 -7.17 -16.63
N TYR A 203 5.31 -7.36 -15.35
CA TYR A 203 6.27 -8.36 -14.92
C TYR A 203 5.84 -9.79 -15.29
N ARG A 204 4.56 -10.12 -15.08
CA ARG A 204 4.03 -11.46 -15.32
C ARG A 204 3.79 -11.78 -16.79
N TYR A 205 3.37 -10.81 -17.60
CA TYR A 205 3.06 -11.02 -19.02
C TYR A 205 4.15 -10.51 -19.98
N GLY A 206 4.97 -9.56 -19.57
CA GLY A 206 6.02 -8.94 -20.40
C GLY A 206 7.35 -9.68 -20.40
N ASN A 207 7.46 -10.84 -19.73
CA ASN A 207 8.71 -11.61 -19.58
C ASN A 207 9.91 -10.75 -19.13
N LEU A 208 9.66 -9.69 -18.35
CA LEU A 208 10.75 -8.88 -17.83
C LEU A 208 11.53 -9.70 -16.81
N PRO A 209 12.85 -9.86 -16.97
CA PRO A 209 13.63 -10.80 -16.19
C PRO A 209 13.68 -10.47 -14.69
N ARG A 210 13.39 -9.22 -14.28
CA ARG A 210 13.40 -8.79 -12.88
C ARG A 210 12.38 -7.70 -12.58
N PHE A 211 11.54 -7.96 -11.57
CA PHE A 211 10.83 -6.94 -10.79
C PHE A 211 11.81 -6.45 -9.71
N PRO A 212 12.42 -5.25 -9.84
CA PRO A 212 11.70 -3.99 -9.64
C PRO A 212 12.14 -2.83 -10.56
N ASP A 213 12.71 -3.09 -11.74
CA ASP A 213 13.23 -2.02 -12.62
C ASP A 213 12.13 -1.17 -13.28
N PHE A 214 10.86 -1.50 -13.02
CA PHE A 214 9.71 -0.75 -13.49
C PHE A 214 9.55 0.57 -12.70
N PRO A 215 9.33 1.72 -13.37
CA PRO A 215 9.27 3.02 -12.72
C PRO A 215 7.93 3.25 -11.99
N MET A 216 7.68 2.50 -10.92
CA MET A 216 6.40 2.50 -10.19
C MET A 216 6.00 3.88 -9.66
N GLN A 217 6.97 4.63 -9.13
CA GLN A 217 6.72 5.97 -8.55
C GLN A 217 6.41 6.99 -9.66
N LEU A 218 6.99 6.81 -10.84
CA LEU A 218 6.67 7.61 -12.03
C LEU A 218 5.23 7.35 -12.50
N VAL A 219 4.81 6.08 -12.59
CA VAL A 219 3.43 5.72 -12.94
C VAL A 219 2.45 6.29 -11.92
N HIS A 220 2.78 6.20 -10.63
CA HIS A 220 1.97 6.80 -9.59
C HIS A 220 1.85 8.33 -9.75
N PHE A 221 2.97 9.02 -9.93
CA PHE A 221 3.03 10.47 -10.08
C PHE A 221 2.22 10.95 -11.29
N PHE A 222 2.42 10.36 -12.47
CA PHE A 222 1.65 10.71 -13.65
C PHE A 222 0.18 10.34 -13.50
N GLY A 223 -0.15 9.20 -12.88
CA GLY A 223 -1.53 8.83 -12.57
C GLY A 223 -2.24 9.88 -11.72
N VAL A 224 -1.59 10.38 -10.66
CA VAL A 224 -2.14 11.44 -9.80
C VAL A 224 -2.38 12.70 -10.63
N ILE A 225 -1.38 13.20 -11.37
CA ILE A 225 -1.54 14.42 -12.19
C ILE A 225 -2.67 14.26 -13.22
N SER A 226 -2.68 13.15 -13.96
CA SER A 226 -3.65 12.91 -15.03
C SER A 226 -5.09 12.80 -14.51
N LEU A 227 -5.30 12.35 -13.28
CA LEU A 227 -6.63 12.25 -12.69
C LEU A 227 -7.05 13.53 -11.96
N THR A 228 -6.15 14.18 -11.22
CA THR A 228 -6.52 15.36 -10.42
C THR A 228 -6.58 16.62 -11.27
N LEU A 229 -5.67 16.83 -12.22
CA LEU A 229 -5.58 18.11 -12.94
C LEU A 229 -6.82 18.41 -13.80
N PRO A 230 -7.32 17.49 -14.65
CA PRO A 230 -8.50 17.78 -15.49
C PRO A 230 -9.77 18.00 -14.67
N LEU A 231 -9.96 17.23 -13.59
CA LEU A 231 -11.11 17.34 -12.70
C LEU A 231 -11.10 18.64 -11.86
N GLY A 232 -9.91 19.11 -11.50
CA GLY A 232 -9.74 20.39 -10.83
C GLY A 232 -9.99 21.58 -11.76
N ILE A 233 -9.45 21.53 -12.99
CA ILE A 233 -9.63 22.60 -13.99
C ILE A 233 -11.09 22.71 -14.42
N SER A 234 -11.78 21.58 -14.61
CA SER A 234 -13.19 21.59 -15.01
C SER A 234 -14.15 22.06 -13.92
N GLY A 235 -13.68 22.16 -12.67
CA GLY A 235 -14.54 22.42 -11.51
C GLY A 235 -15.47 21.26 -11.15
N ALA A 236 -15.34 20.09 -11.80
CA ALA A 236 -16.17 18.93 -11.51
C ALA A 236 -15.94 18.39 -10.09
N VAL A 237 -14.76 18.63 -9.53
CA VAL A 237 -14.41 18.23 -8.17
C VAL A 237 -13.65 19.36 -7.48
N SER A 238 -14.13 19.76 -6.29
CA SER A 238 -13.40 20.68 -5.44
C SER A 238 -12.36 19.93 -4.60
N PHE A 239 -11.10 20.37 -4.69
CA PHE A 239 -10.01 19.82 -3.88
C PHE A 239 -9.61 20.78 -2.78
N VAL A 240 -9.14 20.23 -1.66
CA VAL A 240 -8.45 20.99 -0.61
C VAL A 240 -7.04 21.33 -1.13
N PRO A 241 -6.71 22.60 -1.43
CA PRO A 241 -5.48 22.95 -2.14
C PRO A 241 -4.21 22.53 -1.39
N GLU A 242 -4.22 22.64 -0.07
CA GLU A 242 -3.07 22.30 0.79
C GLU A 242 -2.83 20.79 0.80
N GLN A 243 -3.91 20.00 0.87
CA GLN A 243 -3.84 18.54 0.80
C GLN A 243 -3.33 18.09 -0.58
N LEU A 244 -3.85 18.68 -1.66
CA LEU A 244 -3.41 18.39 -3.03
C LEU A 244 -1.93 18.71 -3.21
N THR A 245 -1.49 19.88 -2.73
CA THR A 245 -0.08 20.31 -2.81
C THR A 245 0.81 19.33 -2.06
N ALA A 246 0.47 18.96 -0.82
CA ALA A 246 1.24 17.99 -0.04
C ALA A 246 1.38 16.63 -0.73
N LEU A 247 0.29 16.11 -1.30
CA LEU A 247 0.29 14.83 -2.02
C LEU A 247 1.10 14.89 -3.33
N LEU A 248 1.00 15.99 -4.08
CA LEU A 248 1.79 16.20 -5.29
C LEU A 248 3.28 16.35 -4.98
N THR A 249 3.64 17.10 -3.93
CA THR A 249 5.02 17.21 -3.46
C THR A 249 5.56 15.82 -3.07
N LEU A 250 4.81 15.05 -2.29
CA LEU A 250 5.22 13.69 -1.92
C LEU A 250 5.42 12.79 -3.14
N ALA A 251 4.46 12.79 -4.09
CA ALA A 251 4.55 12.00 -5.31
C ALA A 251 5.76 12.42 -6.16
N SER A 252 6.04 13.72 -6.26
CA SER A 252 7.19 14.29 -6.99
C SER A 252 8.51 13.87 -6.36
N LEU A 253 8.64 13.99 -5.03
CA LEU A 253 9.84 13.58 -4.30
C LEU A 253 10.12 12.08 -4.49
N ARG A 254 9.08 11.25 -4.50
CA ARG A 254 9.21 9.80 -4.73
C ARG A 254 9.60 9.46 -6.16
N ALA A 255 9.04 10.17 -7.14
CA ALA A 255 9.35 9.98 -8.56
C ALA A 255 10.71 10.58 -8.96
N SER A 256 11.24 11.53 -8.19
CA SER A 256 12.45 12.32 -8.53
C SER A 256 13.63 11.48 -9.03
N LYS A 257 13.99 10.40 -8.32
CA LYS A 257 15.10 9.53 -8.73
C LYS A 257 14.86 8.90 -10.10
N GLN A 258 13.63 8.45 -10.36
CA GLN A 258 13.25 7.83 -11.64
C GLN A 258 13.21 8.86 -12.77
N ILE A 259 12.73 10.08 -12.48
CA ILE A 259 12.75 11.20 -13.41
C ILE A 259 14.20 11.57 -13.77
N ILE A 260 15.07 11.73 -12.78
CA ILE A 260 16.49 12.04 -13.00
C ILE A 260 17.17 10.93 -13.81
N THR A 261 16.92 9.66 -13.50
CA THR A 261 17.45 8.54 -14.28
C THR A 261 16.94 8.56 -15.72
N MET A 262 15.65 8.82 -15.94
CA MET A 262 15.08 8.95 -17.28
C MET A 262 15.73 10.10 -18.06
N LEU A 263 15.86 11.29 -17.44
CA LEU A 263 16.50 12.47 -18.04
C LEU A 263 17.99 12.28 -18.35
N ARG A 264 18.70 11.51 -17.53
CA ARG A 264 20.11 11.14 -17.79
C ARG A 264 20.24 10.13 -18.93
N ASN A 265 19.27 9.23 -19.07
CA ASN A 265 19.25 8.18 -20.08
C ASN A 265 18.70 8.65 -21.42
N THR A 266 17.97 9.78 -21.47
CA THR A 266 17.67 10.48 -22.71
C THR A 266 18.96 11.01 -23.31
N ARG A 267 19.62 10.18 -24.12
CA ARG A 267 20.52 10.68 -25.16
C ARG A 267 19.66 11.48 -26.13
N PHE A 268 20.02 12.74 -26.35
CA PHE A 268 19.39 13.49 -27.43
C PHE A 268 19.61 12.72 -28.73
N PHE A 269 18.56 12.59 -29.55
CA PHE A 269 18.66 12.01 -30.91
C PHE A 269 19.69 12.73 -31.80
N LEU A 270 20.24 13.85 -31.32
CA LEU A 270 21.28 14.66 -31.95
C LEU A 270 22.71 14.22 -31.63
N ASP A 271 22.93 13.21 -30.78
CA ASP A 271 24.24 12.57 -30.63
C ASP A 271 24.37 11.43 -31.67
N PRO A 272 25.04 11.63 -32.83
CA PRO A 272 25.39 10.53 -33.71
C PRO A 272 26.41 9.65 -32.99
N GLN A 273 25.96 8.55 -32.40
CA GLN A 273 26.87 7.52 -31.91
C GLN A 273 27.18 6.53 -33.04
N PRO A 274 28.46 6.13 -33.21
CA PRO A 274 28.83 5.10 -34.17
C PRO A 274 28.11 3.80 -33.80
N GLN A 275 27.60 3.10 -34.82
CA GLN A 275 26.92 1.82 -34.68
C GLN A 275 27.78 0.84 -33.87
N SER A 276 27.52 0.70 -32.57
CA SER A 276 28.02 -0.41 -31.77
C SER A 276 26.85 -1.31 -31.36
N SER A 277 27.00 -2.58 -31.68
CA SER A 277 26.01 -3.60 -31.98
C SER A 277 25.20 -4.15 -30.80
N LYS A 278 24.98 -3.40 -29.71
CA LYS A 278 24.32 -3.93 -28.50
C LYS A 278 22.98 -3.28 -28.11
N VAL A 279 22.50 -2.27 -28.84
CA VAL A 279 21.25 -1.56 -28.52
C VAL A 279 20.00 -2.19 -29.19
N GLY A 280 20.17 -3.19 -30.07
CA GLY A 280 19.08 -3.80 -30.83
C GLY A 280 18.03 -4.62 -30.05
N ARG A 281 18.12 -4.75 -28.72
CA ARG A 281 17.19 -5.63 -27.96
C ARG A 281 15.89 -4.97 -27.49
N TRP A 282 15.82 -3.64 -27.36
CA TRP A 282 14.60 -2.97 -26.88
C TRP A 282 13.62 -2.61 -28.00
N ALA A 283 14.13 -2.31 -29.21
CA ALA A 283 13.29 -1.96 -30.35
C ALA A 283 12.57 -3.16 -30.98
N ALA A 284 13.12 -4.38 -30.87
CA ALA A 284 12.51 -5.59 -31.41
C ALA A 284 11.30 -6.10 -30.62
N LEU A 285 11.09 -5.63 -29.38
CA LEU A 285 9.97 -6.04 -28.52
C LEU A 285 8.69 -5.20 -28.73
N LEU A 286 8.79 -4.03 -29.34
CA LEU A 286 7.66 -3.11 -29.53
C LEU A 286 7.01 -3.19 -30.91
N PHE A 287 7.68 -3.79 -31.89
CA PHE A 287 7.15 -4.00 -33.24
C PHE A 287 7.57 -5.39 -33.75
N PRO A 288 6.84 -6.46 -33.42
CA PRO A 288 7.03 -7.73 -34.10
C PRO A 288 6.66 -7.51 -35.57
N LYS A 289 7.62 -7.77 -36.47
CA LYS A 289 7.35 -7.75 -37.91
C LYS A 289 6.27 -8.80 -38.20
N VAL A 290 5.16 -8.33 -38.74
CA VAL A 290 4.14 -9.16 -39.42
C VAL A 290 4.76 -9.76 -40.68
#